data_AF-A0A540M267-F1
#
_entry.id   AF-A0A540M267-F1
#
_cell.length_a   1.000
_cell.length_b   1.000
_cell.length_c   1.000
_cell.angle_alpha   90.00
_cell.angle_beta   90.00
_cell.angle_gamma   90.00
#
_symmetry.space_group_name_H-M   'P 1'
#
loop_
_entity.id
_entity.type
_entity.pdbx_description
1 polymer ?
#
loop_
_entity_poly.entity_id
_entity_poly.type
_entity_poly.pdbx_seq_one_letter_code
_entity_poly.pdbx_strand_id
1 'polypeptide(L)'
;MKGELQNDRQAIQWATDYHLKATAHPGTIYIQTRTRHVLQIIEALFESSRVNAIVSETEVTIASLASYVSLGDEVPLGTVMLAAALLKSSLCILHAGESTSWINSLPIVCSSVAGLFTSEASTASHASDILRDLISQFVDKKSLLVGESQPSDDEGHETMKASALILICTVFEDALSTCKGVPNEHLLGVISALFLKLVLAANFMMFEDLQKCIGTAVIAIGPERILELVPISLNASDFTSSNIWLIPILKDYVVGASLGYYMEHIMPLARSFCRASGQGYTYIFGFMCCCSNATTGQDLQAHARDLLGSLPAFCNLPTDICHKFRPLAGILVTFIQDSLMHENTAVALQVIVNQNKSVLDQKDGAGDTSSYAVNKSLLEFCNIPTYSKKTATRNIKALTSCSSELLIALTDIFLDSPPEKRSYLKDPIGCLASVTASSDAKKIFMLLLRKFQFTDGSHELEKVESQTDALAGEEQHNLSTREKDALRCVMMELASSFVKGAKEDLVYLIYTFAKDTLQNDDEIAISEAYHTLSRILEEHDWFCSSRFAELIDLLWGLRSPVDNISLRSSFASFQSLMIHTLKRRSSSCTCTYAFLEGWER
;
A
#
# COMPACT_ATOMS: atom_id res chain seq x y z
N MET A 1 -37.49 26.46 42.57
CA MET A 1 -36.17 26.54 41.91
C MET A 1 -35.11 25.61 42.51
N LYS A 2 -34.38 25.92 43.60
CA LYS A 2 -33.33 24.98 44.11
C LYS A 2 -33.86 23.58 44.47
N GLY A 3 -35.09 23.49 45.00
CA GLY A 3 -35.75 22.21 45.29
C GLY A 3 -36.18 21.43 44.05
N GLU A 4 -36.60 22.10 42.98
CA GLU A 4 -36.96 21.45 41.71
C GLU A 4 -35.72 20.88 41.03
N LEU A 5 -34.60 21.62 41.01
CA LEU A 5 -33.33 21.15 40.45
C LEU A 5 -32.75 19.93 41.21
N GLN A 6 -32.94 19.85 42.53
CA GLN A 6 -32.53 18.69 43.33
C GLN A 6 -33.40 17.45 43.03
N ASN A 7 -34.70 17.67 42.76
CA ASN A 7 -35.62 16.60 42.38
C ASN A 7 -35.29 16.05 40.99
N ASP A 8 -34.94 16.92 40.04
CA ASP A 8 -34.54 16.53 38.68
C ASP A 8 -33.29 15.64 38.70
N ARG A 9 -32.26 16.02 39.48
CA ARG A 9 -31.04 15.21 39.66
C ARG A 9 -31.33 13.81 40.22
N GLN A 10 -32.12 13.76 41.28
CA GLN A 10 -32.50 12.49 41.91
C GLN A 10 -33.36 11.63 40.97
N ALA A 11 -34.20 12.24 40.15
CA ALA A 11 -35.01 11.55 39.15
C ALA A 11 -34.15 10.95 38.02
N ILE A 12 -33.17 11.71 37.50
CA ILE A 12 -32.22 11.21 36.49
C ILE A 12 -31.40 10.05 37.05
N GLN A 13 -30.90 10.17 38.28
CA GLN A 13 -30.13 9.11 38.93
C GLN A 13 -30.96 7.84 39.13
N TRP A 14 -32.20 7.98 39.65
CA TRP A 14 -33.11 6.85 39.81
C TRP A 14 -33.44 6.17 38.47
N ALA A 15 -33.71 6.96 37.43
CA ALA A 15 -34.02 6.45 36.10
C ALA A 15 -32.82 5.68 35.51
N THR A 16 -31.60 6.20 35.70
CA THR A 16 -30.35 5.56 35.25
C THR A 16 -30.10 4.24 35.97
N ASP A 17 -30.21 4.22 37.30
CA ASP A 17 -30.05 2.99 38.09
C ASP A 17 -31.10 1.93 37.74
N TYR A 18 -32.33 2.37 37.45
CA TYR A 18 -33.38 1.48 36.98
C TYR A 18 -33.05 0.93 35.59
N HIS A 19 -32.61 1.78 34.67
CA HIS A 19 -32.21 1.39 33.33
C HIS A 19 -31.10 0.33 33.37
N LEU A 20 -30.01 0.57 34.10
CA LEU A 20 -28.91 -0.39 34.29
C LEU A 20 -29.37 -1.77 34.80
N LYS A 21 -30.34 -1.80 35.72
CA LYS A 21 -30.90 -3.06 36.23
C LYS A 21 -31.80 -3.77 35.21
N ALA A 22 -32.54 -2.99 34.42
CA ALA A 22 -33.41 -3.52 33.39
C ALA A 22 -32.61 -4.11 32.22
N THR A 23 -31.50 -3.49 31.83
CA THR A 23 -30.67 -3.93 30.70
C THR A 23 -29.88 -5.21 30.96
N ALA A 24 -29.74 -5.63 32.22
CA ALA A 24 -29.15 -6.94 32.57
C ALA A 24 -29.98 -8.16 32.12
N HIS A 25 -31.24 -7.97 31.68
CA HIS A 25 -32.15 -9.06 31.26
C HIS A 25 -32.94 -8.70 29.98
N PRO A 26 -32.26 -8.54 28.81
CA PRO A 26 -32.83 -7.91 27.62
C PRO A 26 -33.98 -8.70 26.95
N GLY A 27 -34.08 -10.01 27.17
CA GLY A 27 -35.07 -10.90 26.53
C GLY A 27 -36.49 -10.88 27.11
N THR A 28 -36.80 -10.04 28.10
CA THR A 28 -38.10 -10.06 28.78
C THR A 28 -39.00 -8.90 28.29
N ILE A 29 -40.14 -9.22 27.66
CA ILE A 29 -41.09 -8.23 27.08
C ILE A 29 -41.55 -7.16 28.09
N TYR A 30 -41.77 -7.57 29.35
CA TYR A 30 -42.16 -6.68 30.44
C TYR A 30 -41.09 -5.63 30.76
N ILE A 31 -39.82 -6.04 30.68
CA ILE A 31 -38.66 -5.19 30.94
C ILE A 31 -38.49 -4.20 29.79
N GLN A 32 -38.65 -4.63 28.54
CA GLN A 32 -38.57 -3.75 27.36
C GLN A 32 -39.59 -2.61 27.37
N THR A 33 -40.84 -2.90 27.76
CA THR A 33 -41.90 -1.88 27.86
C THR A 33 -41.57 -0.85 28.93
N ARG A 34 -41.06 -1.28 30.09
CA ARG A 34 -40.64 -0.38 31.17
C ARG A 34 -39.40 0.43 30.81
N THR A 35 -38.43 -0.16 30.11
CA THR A 35 -37.23 0.54 29.62
C THR A 35 -37.61 1.71 28.71
N ARG A 36 -38.58 1.55 27.81
CA ARG A 36 -39.07 2.65 26.97
C ARG A 36 -39.59 3.84 27.79
N HIS A 37 -40.40 3.57 28.81
CA HIS A 37 -40.96 4.62 29.67
C HIS A 37 -39.86 5.35 30.45
N VAL A 38 -38.86 4.61 30.94
CA VAL A 38 -37.72 5.19 31.67
C VAL A 38 -36.91 6.11 30.76
N LEU A 39 -36.65 5.70 29.52
CA LEU A 39 -35.97 6.55 28.53
C LEU A 39 -36.79 7.82 28.21
N GLN A 40 -38.12 7.72 28.08
CA GLN A 40 -38.99 8.89 27.88
C GLN A 40 -39.00 9.84 29.09
N ILE A 41 -38.86 9.32 30.31
CA ILE A 41 -38.72 10.16 31.50
C ILE A 41 -37.39 10.92 31.44
N ILE A 42 -36.29 10.25 31.07
CA ILE A 42 -34.98 10.89 30.91
C ILE A 42 -35.05 11.98 29.83
N GLU A 43 -35.70 11.70 28.70
CA GLU A 43 -35.93 12.67 27.62
C GLU A 43 -36.67 13.92 28.12
N ALA A 44 -37.80 13.75 28.80
CA ALA A 44 -38.56 14.86 29.35
C ALA A 44 -37.76 15.68 30.40
N LEU A 45 -36.90 15.03 31.18
CA LEU A 45 -36.01 15.71 32.14
C LEU A 45 -34.92 16.51 31.42
N PHE A 46 -34.34 15.96 30.35
CA PHE A 46 -33.36 16.69 29.54
C PHE A 46 -33.95 17.93 28.86
N GLU A 47 -35.22 17.89 28.45
CA GLU A 47 -35.91 19.03 27.85
C GLU A 47 -36.32 20.11 28.86
N SER A 48 -36.66 19.73 30.10
CA SER A 48 -37.24 20.63 31.09
C SER A 48 -36.23 21.23 32.08
N SER A 49 -35.10 20.55 32.33
CA SER A 49 -34.10 20.99 33.29
C SER A 49 -33.10 22.00 32.72
N ARG A 50 -32.50 22.83 33.59
CA ARG A 50 -31.41 23.74 33.19
C ARG A 50 -30.12 22.95 32.97
N VAL A 51 -29.46 23.17 31.84
CA VAL A 51 -28.19 22.51 31.43
C VAL A 51 -27.19 22.38 32.58
N ASN A 52 -26.79 23.49 33.21
CA ASN A 52 -25.79 23.50 34.28
C ASN A 52 -26.19 22.72 35.54
N ALA A 53 -27.48 22.42 35.71
CA ALA A 53 -27.98 21.70 36.86
C ALA A 53 -27.89 20.18 36.72
N ILE A 54 -27.79 19.63 35.52
CA ILE A 54 -27.87 18.17 35.29
C ILE A 54 -26.59 17.56 34.69
N VAL A 55 -25.53 18.36 34.50
CA VAL A 55 -24.26 17.93 33.89
C VAL A 55 -23.68 16.67 34.57
N SER A 56 -23.56 16.68 35.90
CA SER A 56 -22.98 15.56 36.67
C SER A 56 -23.76 14.25 36.51
N GLU A 57 -25.09 14.32 36.53
CA GLU A 57 -25.97 13.17 36.39
C GLU A 57 -25.96 12.67 34.93
N THR A 58 -25.89 13.59 33.97
CA THR A 58 -25.77 13.28 32.54
C THR A 58 -24.50 12.50 32.24
N GLU A 59 -23.35 12.84 32.83
CA GLU A 59 -22.10 12.08 32.66
C GLU A 59 -22.25 10.60 33.04
N VAL A 60 -22.93 10.32 34.16
CA VAL A 60 -23.19 8.95 34.63
C VAL A 60 -24.15 8.20 33.70
N THR A 61 -25.12 8.91 33.11
CA THR A 61 -26.10 8.29 32.20
C THR A 61 -25.48 7.80 30.88
N ILE A 62 -24.43 8.47 30.39
CA ILE A 62 -23.83 8.18 29.08
C ILE A 62 -23.34 6.74 28.99
N ALA A 63 -22.61 6.24 29.99
CA ALA A 63 -22.08 4.89 29.98
C ALA A 63 -23.20 3.82 29.94
N SER A 64 -24.30 4.07 30.67
CA SER A 64 -25.47 3.18 30.66
C SER A 64 -26.17 3.16 29.31
N LEU A 65 -26.40 4.34 28.73
CA LEU A 65 -27.07 4.47 27.43
C LEU A 65 -26.20 3.89 26.30
N ALA A 66 -24.89 4.13 26.33
CA ALA A 66 -23.91 3.60 25.37
C ALA A 66 -23.91 2.07 25.35
N SER A 67 -23.87 1.45 26.53
CA SER A 67 -23.97 0.00 26.69
C SER A 67 -25.28 -0.55 26.13
N TYR A 68 -26.40 0.14 26.36
CA TYR A 68 -27.70 -0.27 25.83
C TYR A 68 -27.79 -0.14 24.30
N VAL A 69 -27.29 0.96 23.73
CA VAL A 69 -27.25 1.17 22.27
C VAL A 69 -26.38 0.11 21.59
N SER A 70 -25.28 -0.29 22.23
CA SER A 70 -24.38 -1.34 21.72
C SER A 70 -25.03 -2.73 21.61
N LEU A 71 -26.20 -2.95 22.23
CA LEU A 71 -26.96 -4.20 22.06
C LEU A 71 -27.64 -4.31 20.68
N GLY A 72 -27.77 -3.19 19.94
CA GLY A 72 -28.25 -3.18 18.56
C GLY A 72 -29.55 -3.95 18.35
N ASP A 73 -29.53 -4.94 17.47
CA ASP A 73 -30.71 -5.73 17.05
C ASP A 73 -31.22 -6.70 18.13
N GLU A 74 -30.51 -6.88 19.25
CA GLU A 74 -30.99 -7.72 20.37
C GLU A 74 -32.18 -7.10 21.12
N VAL A 75 -32.48 -5.83 20.86
CA VAL A 75 -33.42 -5.02 21.63
C VAL A 75 -34.36 -4.26 20.69
N PRO A 76 -35.62 -3.94 21.07
CA PRO A 76 -36.55 -3.31 20.14
C PRO A 76 -36.04 -1.99 19.58
N LEU A 77 -36.10 -1.85 18.24
CA LEU A 77 -35.64 -0.68 17.48
C LEU A 77 -36.03 0.65 18.12
N GLY A 78 -37.30 0.82 18.48
CA GLY A 78 -37.80 2.08 19.05
C GLY A 78 -37.12 2.48 20.38
N THR A 79 -36.61 1.52 21.16
CA THR A 79 -35.88 1.82 22.40
C THR A 79 -34.41 2.10 22.16
N VAL A 80 -33.79 1.40 21.21
CA VAL A 80 -32.39 1.63 20.81
C VAL A 80 -32.26 3.02 20.16
N MET A 81 -33.20 3.39 19.28
CA MET A 81 -33.23 4.72 18.67
C MET A 81 -33.44 5.84 19.69
N LEU A 82 -34.34 5.63 20.65
CA LEU A 82 -34.56 6.60 21.72
C LEU A 82 -33.31 6.75 22.60
N ALA A 83 -32.63 5.66 22.94
CA ALA A 83 -31.39 5.71 23.70
C ALA A 83 -30.25 6.38 22.90
N ALA A 84 -30.14 6.15 21.59
CA ALA A 84 -29.17 6.82 20.73
C ALA A 84 -29.44 8.34 20.61
N ALA A 85 -30.71 8.73 20.51
CA ALA A 85 -31.11 10.14 20.54
C ALA A 85 -30.78 10.79 21.89
N LEU A 86 -30.99 10.06 23.00
CA LEU A 86 -30.61 10.52 24.34
C LEU A 86 -29.09 10.67 24.49
N LEU A 87 -28.28 9.78 23.92
CA LEU A 87 -26.82 9.94 23.91
C LEU A 87 -26.39 11.23 23.21
N LYS A 88 -27.01 11.56 22.07
CA LYS A 88 -26.80 12.84 21.38
C LYS A 88 -27.16 14.01 22.31
N SER A 89 -28.35 13.98 22.91
CA SER A 89 -28.81 15.04 23.82
C SER A 89 -27.91 15.18 25.05
N SER A 90 -27.46 14.08 25.65
CA SER A 90 -26.50 14.08 26.77
C SER A 90 -25.23 14.83 26.39
N LEU A 91 -24.68 14.55 25.21
CA LEU A 91 -23.46 15.20 24.75
C LEU A 91 -23.68 16.70 24.47
N CYS A 92 -24.81 17.09 23.89
CA CYS A 92 -25.19 18.51 23.72
C CYS A 92 -25.31 19.24 25.06
N ILE A 93 -25.87 18.59 26.09
CA ILE A 93 -25.97 19.14 27.46
C ILE A 93 -24.59 19.35 28.06
N LEU A 94 -23.69 18.37 27.97
CA LEU A 94 -22.33 18.50 28.51
C LEU A 94 -21.56 19.64 27.83
N HIS A 95 -21.70 19.77 26.51
CA HIS A 95 -21.06 20.85 25.74
C HIS A 95 -21.63 22.23 26.09
N ALA A 96 -22.96 22.37 26.14
CA ALA A 96 -23.61 23.63 26.51
C ALA A 96 -23.34 24.04 27.98
N GLY A 97 -23.03 23.08 28.84
CA GLY A 97 -22.59 23.31 30.23
C GLY A 97 -21.11 23.63 30.39
N GLU A 98 -20.36 23.79 29.29
CA GLU A 98 -18.90 24.03 29.26
C GLU A 98 -18.08 22.98 30.03
N SER A 99 -18.61 21.76 30.18
CA SER A 99 -17.91 20.70 30.93
C SER A 99 -16.77 20.12 30.09
N THR A 100 -15.55 20.05 30.62
CA THR A 100 -14.43 19.40 29.89
C THR A 100 -14.66 17.90 29.65
N SER A 101 -15.65 17.30 30.31
CA SER A 101 -16.00 15.88 30.18
C SER A 101 -16.68 15.52 28.85
N TRP A 102 -17.22 16.50 28.10
CA TRP A 102 -17.87 16.20 26.81
C TRP A 102 -16.87 15.60 25.80
N ILE A 103 -15.61 16.03 25.83
CA ILE A 103 -14.55 15.48 24.98
C ILE A 103 -14.32 14.00 25.28
N ASN A 104 -14.23 13.64 26.56
CA ASN A 104 -14.00 12.25 26.96
C ASN A 104 -15.22 11.36 26.67
N SER A 105 -16.41 11.96 26.62
CA SER A 105 -17.66 11.26 26.34
C SER A 105 -17.97 11.13 24.84
N LEU A 106 -17.39 12.00 24.01
CA LEU A 106 -17.60 12.03 22.56
C LEU A 106 -17.24 10.68 21.87
N PRO A 107 -16.07 10.06 22.12
CA PRO A 107 -15.74 8.75 21.54
C PRO A 107 -16.75 7.67 21.91
N ILE A 108 -17.20 7.66 23.16
CA ILE A 108 -18.14 6.65 23.69
C ILE A 108 -19.48 6.77 22.96
N VAL A 109 -19.99 7.99 22.81
CA VAL A 109 -21.24 8.26 22.09
C VAL A 109 -21.11 7.88 20.61
N CYS A 110 -20.07 8.38 19.94
CA CYS A 110 -19.86 8.13 18.52
C CYS A 110 -19.64 6.65 18.22
N SER A 111 -18.84 5.93 19.01
CA SER A 111 -18.59 4.49 18.81
C SER A 111 -19.83 3.65 19.02
N SER A 112 -20.62 3.94 20.05
CA SER A 112 -21.88 3.23 20.33
C SER A 112 -22.88 3.40 19.18
N VAL A 113 -23.02 4.63 18.67
CA VAL A 113 -23.92 4.90 17.53
C VAL A 113 -23.37 4.34 16.22
N ALA A 114 -22.05 4.39 16.00
CA ALA A 114 -21.41 3.81 14.82
C ALA A 114 -21.55 2.28 14.76
N GLY A 115 -21.60 1.60 15.91
CA GLY A 115 -21.86 0.15 15.98
C GLY A 115 -23.17 -0.27 15.29
N LEU A 116 -24.16 0.63 15.25
CA LEU A 116 -25.46 0.41 14.61
C LEU A 116 -25.40 0.38 13.07
N PHE A 117 -24.27 0.71 12.44
CA PHE A 117 -24.12 0.57 10.99
C PHE A 117 -24.09 -0.90 10.54
N THR A 118 -23.86 -1.85 11.45
CA THR A 118 -23.92 -3.28 11.14
C THR A 118 -25.35 -3.85 11.16
N SER A 119 -26.32 -3.07 11.64
CA SER A 119 -27.73 -3.45 11.79
C SER A 119 -28.56 -3.21 10.51
N GLU A 120 -29.86 -3.47 10.59
CA GLU A 120 -30.81 -3.24 9.49
C GLU A 120 -30.76 -1.80 8.94
N ALA A 121 -31.12 -1.63 7.66
CA ALA A 121 -31.00 -0.34 6.95
C ALA A 121 -31.70 0.83 7.66
N SER A 122 -32.87 0.61 8.27
CA SER A 122 -33.57 1.66 9.03
C SER A 122 -32.78 2.11 10.26
N THR A 123 -32.10 1.20 10.95
CA THR A 123 -31.26 1.46 12.12
C THR A 123 -30.02 2.24 11.73
N ALA A 124 -29.36 1.81 10.65
CA ALA A 124 -28.20 2.48 10.08
C ALA A 124 -28.52 3.90 9.58
N SER A 125 -29.70 4.14 9.00
CA SER A 125 -30.14 5.47 8.58
C SER A 125 -30.25 6.44 9.76
N HIS A 126 -30.92 6.04 10.84
CA HIS A 126 -31.07 6.89 12.03
C HIS A 126 -29.72 7.16 12.72
N ALA A 127 -28.87 6.13 12.80
CA ALA A 127 -27.50 6.28 13.30
C ALA A 127 -26.70 7.30 12.46
N SER A 128 -26.87 7.25 11.14
CA SER A 128 -26.26 8.23 10.21
C SER A 128 -26.74 9.65 10.50
N ASP A 129 -28.04 9.87 10.68
CA ASP A 129 -28.57 11.21 10.96
C ASP A 129 -28.04 11.76 12.29
N ILE A 130 -27.99 10.92 13.32
CA ILE A 130 -27.42 11.29 14.63
C ILE A 130 -25.94 11.70 14.48
N LEU A 131 -25.12 10.87 13.82
CA LEU A 131 -23.69 11.15 13.67
C LEU A 131 -23.42 12.37 12.78
N ARG A 132 -24.18 12.57 11.70
CA ARG A 132 -24.08 13.77 10.86
C ARG A 132 -24.41 15.03 11.64
N ASP A 133 -25.44 14.98 12.49
CA ASP A 133 -25.79 16.09 13.36
C ASP A 133 -24.67 16.39 14.37
N LEU A 134 -24.10 15.36 15.00
CA LEU A 134 -22.97 15.49 15.93
C LEU A 134 -21.76 16.13 15.24
N ILE A 135 -21.36 15.63 14.06
CA ILE A 135 -20.28 16.20 13.26
C ILE A 135 -20.58 17.67 12.92
N SER A 136 -21.83 17.99 12.56
CA SER A 136 -22.19 19.37 12.21
C SER A 136 -22.07 20.34 13.39
N GLN A 137 -22.41 19.89 14.61
CA GLN A 137 -22.43 20.70 15.82
C GLN A 137 -21.03 20.90 16.40
N PHE A 138 -20.23 19.83 16.48
CA PHE A 138 -18.90 19.88 17.10
C PHE A 138 -17.80 20.34 16.14
N VAL A 139 -18.07 20.32 14.83
CA VAL A 139 -17.14 20.76 13.78
C VAL A 139 -17.76 21.93 13.02
N ASP A 140 -17.93 23.09 13.66
CA ASP A 140 -18.58 24.25 13.03
C ASP A 140 -17.69 24.98 12.00
N LYS A 141 -18.35 25.49 10.95
CA LYS A 141 -17.79 26.16 9.77
C LYS A 141 -17.22 27.55 10.08
N LYS A 142 -17.72 28.23 11.12
CA LYS A 142 -17.33 29.62 11.43
C LYS A 142 -15.99 29.76 12.14
N SER A 143 -15.59 28.80 12.98
CA SER A 143 -14.35 28.93 13.76
C SER A 143 -13.07 28.55 12.99
N LEU A 144 -13.18 27.76 11.92
CA LEU A 144 -12.02 27.40 11.08
C LEU A 144 -11.58 28.53 10.11
N LEU A 145 -12.39 29.58 9.95
CA LEU A 145 -12.13 30.69 9.02
C LEU A 145 -11.54 31.94 9.69
N VAL A 146 -11.46 31.98 11.03
CA VAL A 146 -11.01 33.18 11.79
C VAL A 146 -9.50 33.09 12.03
N GLY A 147 -8.72 33.02 10.94
CA GLY A 147 -7.26 33.05 10.97
C GLY A 147 -6.64 34.42 10.67
N GLU A 148 -7.44 35.42 10.30
CA GLU A 148 -6.94 36.77 10.03
C GLU A 148 -7.62 37.77 10.96
N SER A 149 -6.81 38.37 11.86
CA SER A 149 -7.10 39.52 12.74
C SER A 149 -7.76 39.26 14.10
N GLN A 150 -7.02 38.67 15.05
CA GLN A 150 -6.61 39.28 16.34
C GLN A 150 -6.12 38.20 17.32
N PRO A 151 -5.07 38.45 18.13
CA PRO A 151 -4.67 37.55 19.20
C PRO A 151 -5.56 37.83 20.41
N SER A 152 -6.58 37.01 20.62
CA SER A 152 -7.33 36.92 21.89
C SER A 152 -7.15 35.53 22.49
N ASP A 153 -7.44 35.38 23.78
CA ASP A 153 -7.26 34.21 24.68
C ASP A 153 -7.92 32.86 24.23
N ASP A 154 -8.07 32.59 22.94
CA ASP A 154 -8.88 31.49 22.33
C ASP A 154 -8.08 30.20 22.01
N GLU A 155 -6.77 30.14 22.33
CA GLU A 155 -5.92 28.97 22.07
C GLU A 155 -6.46 27.68 22.74
N GLY A 156 -7.10 27.80 23.90
CA GLY A 156 -7.67 26.67 24.64
C GLY A 156 -8.90 26.04 23.96
N HIS A 157 -9.67 26.82 23.20
CA HIS A 157 -10.90 26.34 22.57
C HIS A 157 -10.63 25.77 21.16
N GLU A 158 -9.63 26.28 20.45
CA GLU A 158 -9.15 25.69 19.20
C GLU A 158 -8.49 24.31 19.43
N THR A 159 -7.67 24.17 20.48
CA THR A 159 -7.07 22.88 20.86
C THR A 159 -8.11 21.84 21.26
N MET A 160 -9.19 22.27 21.93
CA MET A 160 -10.31 21.41 22.31
C MET A 160 -11.07 20.85 21.09
N LYS A 161 -11.30 21.68 20.08
CA LYS A 161 -11.98 21.29 18.83
C LYS A 161 -11.12 20.40 17.94
N ALA A 162 -9.83 20.68 17.84
CA ALA A 162 -8.88 19.79 17.15
C ALA A 162 -8.88 18.40 17.82
N SER A 163 -8.90 18.36 19.16
CA SER A 163 -9.01 17.11 19.91
C SER A 163 -10.31 16.36 19.61
N ALA A 164 -11.44 17.05 19.56
CA ALA A 164 -12.73 16.45 19.19
C ALA A 164 -12.72 15.86 17.77
N LEU A 165 -12.09 16.56 16.81
CA LEU A 165 -11.95 16.09 15.44
C LEU A 165 -11.11 14.81 15.35
N ILE A 166 -9.97 14.76 16.05
CA ILE A 166 -9.11 13.57 16.13
C ILE A 166 -9.89 12.39 16.71
N LEU A 167 -10.62 12.60 17.81
CA LEU A 167 -11.43 11.56 18.45
C LEU A 167 -12.57 11.05 17.57
N ILE A 168 -13.18 11.93 16.77
CA ILE A 168 -14.17 11.51 15.77
C ILE A 168 -13.49 10.66 14.69
N CYS A 169 -12.31 11.07 14.21
CA CYS A 169 -11.53 10.35 13.21
C CYS A 169 -11.15 8.94 13.69
N THR A 170 -10.70 8.77 14.94
CA THR A 170 -10.35 7.45 15.48
C THR A 170 -11.56 6.52 15.57
N VAL A 171 -12.73 7.02 15.98
CA VAL A 171 -13.96 6.22 16.00
C VAL A 171 -14.36 5.75 14.60
N PHE A 172 -14.24 6.61 13.59
CA PHE A 172 -14.57 6.23 12.22
C PHE A 172 -13.54 5.28 11.61
N GLU A 173 -12.26 5.43 11.96
CA GLU A 173 -11.21 4.47 11.63
C GLU A 173 -11.54 3.07 12.18
N ASP A 174 -11.93 2.98 13.45
CA ASP A 174 -12.36 1.71 14.09
C ASP A 174 -13.61 1.13 13.43
N ALA A 175 -14.59 1.98 13.09
CA ALA A 175 -15.80 1.54 12.39
C ALA A 175 -15.50 1.01 10.98
N LEU A 176 -14.58 1.65 10.24
CA LEU A 176 -14.18 1.24 8.91
C LEU A 176 -13.33 -0.04 8.92
N SER A 177 -12.40 -0.17 9.85
CA SER A 177 -11.53 -1.35 9.98
C SER A 177 -12.31 -2.61 10.37
N THR A 178 -13.40 -2.46 11.12
CA THR A 178 -14.29 -3.56 11.53
C THR A 178 -15.32 -3.94 10.46
N CYS A 179 -15.54 -3.11 9.44
CA CYS A 179 -16.46 -3.41 8.34
C CYS A 179 -15.99 -4.61 7.51
N LYS A 180 -16.87 -5.61 7.34
CA LYS A 180 -16.64 -6.73 6.41
C LYS A 180 -17.26 -6.40 5.05
N GLY A 181 -16.42 -6.05 4.08
CA GLY A 181 -16.85 -5.73 2.72
C GLY A 181 -17.13 -4.23 2.51
N VAL A 182 -17.95 -3.91 1.51
CA VAL A 182 -18.26 -2.51 1.16
C VAL A 182 -19.07 -1.86 2.28
N PRO A 183 -18.66 -0.69 2.81
CA PRO A 183 -19.42 0.07 3.80
C PRO A 183 -20.85 0.33 3.33
N ASN A 184 -21.82 0.30 4.24
CA ASN A 184 -23.21 0.63 3.90
C ASN A 184 -23.33 2.09 3.44
N GLU A 185 -24.41 2.41 2.70
CA GLU A 185 -24.62 3.76 2.14
C GLU A 185 -24.75 4.87 3.21
N HIS A 186 -25.23 4.52 4.39
CA HIS A 186 -25.42 5.46 5.50
C HIS A 186 -24.08 5.86 6.13
N LEU A 187 -23.19 4.89 6.37
CA LEU A 187 -21.81 5.09 6.82
C LEU A 187 -21.02 5.91 5.79
N LEU A 188 -21.19 5.62 4.49
CA LEU A 188 -20.61 6.43 3.43
C LEU A 188 -21.12 7.89 3.46
N GLY A 189 -22.41 8.09 3.75
CA GLY A 189 -23.00 9.41 3.92
C GLY A 189 -22.40 10.19 5.11
N VAL A 190 -22.14 9.50 6.23
CA VAL A 190 -21.48 10.11 7.40
C VAL A 190 -20.03 10.45 7.11
N ILE A 191 -19.29 9.52 6.47
CA ILE A 191 -17.92 9.74 6.03
C ILE A 191 -17.85 10.95 5.10
N SER A 192 -18.75 11.04 4.11
CA SER A 192 -18.83 12.20 3.21
C SER A 192 -19.03 13.52 3.97
N ALA A 193 -19.89 13.53 5.00
CA ALA A 193 -20.11 14.70 5.84
C ALA A 193 -18.87 15.06 6.67
N LEU A 194 -18.16 14.07 7.22
CA LEU A 194 -16.91 14.26 7.94
C LEU A 194 -15.83 14.83 7.00
N PHE A 195 -15.64 14.22 5.83
CA PHE A 195 -14.67 14.65 4.83
C PHE A 195 -14.86 16.10 4.38
N LEU A 196 -16.11 16.54 4.16
CA LEU A 196 -16.38 17.95 3.84
C LEU A 196 -15.90 18.91 4.94
N LYS A 197 -15.96 18.48 6.22
CA LYS A 197 -15.43 19.26 7.35
C LYS A 197 -13.91 19.16 7.43
N LEU A 198 -13.35 17.98 7.18
CA LEU A 198 -11.92 17.73 7.19
C LEU A 198 -11.20 18.51 6.09
N VAL A 199 -11.76 18.58 4.88
CA VAL A 199 -11.20 19.38 3.76
C VAL A 199 -11.03 20.86 4.17
N LEU A 200 -12.00 21.40 4.91
CA LEU A 200 -11.93 22.77 5.41
C LEU A 200 -10.85 22.94 6.49
N ALA A 201 -10.64 21.94 7.35
CA ALA A 201 -9.64 21.96 8.41
C ALA A 201 -8.21 21.63 7.91
N ALA A 202 -8.10 20.75 6.90
CA ALA A 202 -6.85 20.30 6.28
C ALA A 202 -6.08 21.44 5.61
N ASN A 203 -6.78 22.50 5.17
CA ASN A 203 -6.15 23.72 4.69
C ASN A 203 -5.32 24.44 5.78
N PHE A 204 -5.50 24.10 7.07
CA PHE A 204 -4.85 24.76 8.19
C PHE A 204 -3.80 23.88 8.89
N MET A 205 -4.07 22.59 9.16
CA MET A 205 -3.09 21.63 9.69
C MET A 205 -3.47 20.17 9.36
N MET A 206 -2.53 19.38 8.84
CA MET A 206 -2.69 17.93 8.66
C MET A 206 -2.04 17.18 9.82
N PHE A 207 -2.85 16.67 10.76
CA PHE A 207 -2.39 15.78 11.82
C PHE A 207 -2.22 14.34 11.30
N GLU A 208 -1.31 13.57 11.89
CA GLU A 208 -1.04 12.17 11.52
C GLU A 208 -2.31 11.30 11.65
N ASP A 209 -3.06 11.45 12.75
CA ASP A 209 -4.32 10.74 12.98
C ASP A 209 -5.38 11.04 11.91
N LEU A 210 -5.39 12.28 11.40
CA LEU A 210 -6.29 12.68 10.33
C LEU A 210 -5.93 12.00 9.01
N GLN A 211 -4.63 11.96 8.67
CA GLN A 211 -4.16 11.25 7.48
C GLN A 211 -4.52 9.77 7.55
N LYS A 212 -4.39 9.16 8.74
CA LYS A 212 -4.70 7.75 8.97
C LYS A 212 -6.20 7.44 8.83
N CYS A 213 -7.08 8.28 9.37
CA CYS A 213 -8.52 8.14 9.20
C CYS A 213 -8.92 8.26 7.72
N ILE A 214 -8.39 9.26 7.00
CA ILE A 214 -8.67 9.43 5.58
C ILE A 214 -8.12 8.25 4.78
N GLY A 215 -6.91 7.80 5.10
CA GLY A 215 -6.29 6.64 4.49
C GLY A 215 -7.09 5.36 4.69
N THR A 216 -7.62 5.13 5.88
CA THR A 216 -8.50 3.98 6.17
C THR A 216 -9.79 4.04 5.34
N ALA A 217 -10.36 5.24 5.15
CA ALA A 217 -11.49 5.43 4.25
C ALA A 217 -11.14 5.16 2.78
N VAL A 218 -9.93 5.53 2.32
CA VAL A 218 -9.43 5.19 0.98
C VAL A 218 -9.35 3.68 0.79
N ILE A 219 -8.89 2.92 1.79
CA ILE A 219 -8.85 1.45 1.74
C ILE A 219 -10.26 0.85 1.68
N ALA A 220 -11.17 1.34 2.54
CA ALA A 220 -12.49 0.76 2.71
C ALA A 220 -13.44 1.03 1.53
N ILE A 221 -13.36 2.22 0.93
CA ILE A 221 -14.31 2.68 -0.09
C ILE A 221 -13.66 2.72 -1.50
N GLY A 222 -12.33 2.82 -1.57
CA GLY A 222 -11.57 2.93 -2.81
C GLY A 222 -11.29 4.38 -3.23
N PRO A 223 -10.15 4.64 -3.90
CA PRO A 223 -9.78 6.00 -4.32
C PRO A 223 -10.74 6.63 -5.32
N GLU A 224 -11.44 5.83 -6.13
CA GLU A 224 -12.39 6.32 -7.13
C GLU A 224 -13.52 7.09 -6.46
N ARG A 225 -14.13 6.51 -5.42
CA ARG A 225 -15.21 7.15 -4.66
C ARG A 225 -14.73 8.34 -3.84
N ILE A 226 -13.54 8.24 -3.25
CA ILE A 226 -12.96 9.37 -2.50
C ILE A 226 -12.72 10.57 -3.41
N LEU A 227 -12.21 10.35 -4.63
CA LEU A 227 -11.97 11.42 -5.60
C LEU A 227 -13.25 11.94 -6.26
N GLU A 228 -14.34 11.18 -6.29
CA GLU A 228 -15.69 11.68 -6.62
C GLU A 228 -16.21 12.67 -5.56
N LEU A 229 -15.97 12.38 -4.28
CA LEU A 229 -16.42 13.21 -3.15
C LEU A 229 -15.53 14.43 -2.93
N VAL A 230 -14.21 14.24 -3.04
CA VAL A 230 -13.17 15.25 -2.79
C VAL A 230 -12.20 15.24 -3.98
N PRO A 231 -12.58 15.90 -5.10
CA PRO A 231 -11.75 15.91 -6.29
C PRO A 231 -10.48 16.74 -6.08
N ILE A 232 -9.36 16.24 -6.59
CA ILE A 232 -8.16 17.03 -6.80
C ILE A 232 -8.37 17.81 -8.10
N SER A 233 -8.42 19.13 -8.01
CA SER A 233 -8.74 19.99 -9.15
C SER A 233 -7.71 21.09 -9.33
N LEU A 234 -7.51 21.50 -10.57
CA LEU A 234 -6.66 22.62 -10.96
C LEU A 234 -7.53 23.69 -11.61
N ASN A 235 -7.52 24.91 -11.06
CA ASN A 235 -8.11 26.05 -11.71
C ASN A 235 -7.09 26.67 -12.67
N ALA A 236 -7.37 26.56 -13.98
CA ALA A 236 -6.49 27.06 -15.03
C ALA A 236 -6.43 28.59 -15.11
N SER A 237 -7.39 29.34 -14.53
CA SER A 237 -7.38 30.80 -14.57
C SER A 237 -6.34 31.39 -13.61
N ASP A 238 -6.22 30.79 -12.43
CA ASP A 238 -5.45 31.35 -11.31
C ASP A 238 -4.28 30.44 -10.91
N PHE A 239 -4.08 29.32 -11.62
CA PHE A 239 -3.10 28.28 -11.31
C PHE A 239 -3.24 27.66 -9.90
N THR A 240 -4.38 27.89 -9.25
CA THR A 240 -4.68 27.38 -7.92
C THR A 240 -5.14 25.94 -8.00
N SER A 241 -4.67 25.13 -7.06
CA SER A 241 -4.93 23.71 -7.00
C SER A 241 -5.61 23.38 -5.68
N SER A 242 -6.63 22.53 -5.72
CA SER A 242 -7.43 22.14 -4.56
C SER A 242 -7.15 20.69 -4.19
N ASN A 243 -7.14 20.41 -2.88
CA ASN A 243 -7.01 19.07 -2.31
C ASN A 243 -5.72 18.31 -2.68
N ILE A 244 -4.64 19.02 -3.02
CA ILE A 244 -3.32 18.41 -3.30
C ILE A 244 -2.83 17.54 -2.13
N TRP A 245 -3.16 17.93 -0.90
CA TRP A 245 -2.82 17.19 0.32
C TRP A 245 -3.31 15.73 0.32
N LEU A 246 -4.27 15.38 -0.55
CA LEU A 246 -4.76 14.01 -0.71
C LEU A 246 -3.76 13.09 -1.44
N ILE A 247 -2.87 13.63 -2.28
CA ILE A 247 -1.91 12.84 -3.06
C ILE A 247 -1.00 11.95 -2.20
N PRO A 248 -0.31 12.44 -1.14
CA PRO A 248 0.49 11.57 -0.27
C PRO A 248 -0.35 10.47 0.40
N ILE A 249 -1.60 10.77 0.78
CA ILE A 249 -2.50 9.76 1.35
C ILE A 249 -2.85 8.69 0.31
N LEU A 250 -3.08 9.08 -0.94
CA LEU A 250 -3.30 8.11 -2.02
C LEU A 250 -2.07 7.24 -2.28
N LYS A 251 -0.86 7.79 -2.18
CA LYS A 251 0.38 7.01 -2.33
C LYS A 251 0.51 5.92 -1.25
N ASP A 252 0.07 6.22 -0.03
CA ASP A 252 0.29 5.33 1.12
C ASP A 252 -0.85 4.35 1.37
N TYR A 253 -2.10 4.71 1.02
CA TYR A 253 -3.30 3.96 1.42
C TYR A 253 -4.13 3.38 0.28
N VAL A 254 -3.78 3.60 -1.00
CA VAL A 254 -4.52 2.97 -2.10
C VAL A 254 -4.28 1.46 -2.13
N VAL A 255 -5.38 0.71 -2.12
CA VAL A 255 -5.42 -0.75 -2.27
C VAL A 255 -6.66 -1.10 -3.09
N GLY A 256 -6.57 -2.05 -4.01
CA GLY A 256 -7.77 -2.56 -4.71
C GLY A 256 -8.31 -1.65 -5.82
N ALA A 257 -7.56 -0.64 -6.24
CA ALA A 257 -7.99 0.31 -7.27
C ALA A 257 -7.98 -0.28 -8.68
N SER A 258 -8.68 0.37 -9.63
CA SER A 258 -8.58 0.03 -11.05
C SER A 258 -7.34 0.64 -11.71
N LEU A 259 -6.58 -0.17 -12.46
CA LEU A 259 -5.52 0.36 -13.33
C LEU A 259 -6.11 1.21 -14.46
N GLY A 260 -7.32 0.85 -14.92
CA GLY A 260 -8.12 1.69 -15.82
C GLY A 260 -8.33 3.09 -15.26
N TYR A 261 -8.74 3.20 -14.00
CA TYR A 261 -8.96 4.49 -13.35
C TYR A 261 -7.68 5.34 -13.28
N TYR A 262 -6.53 4.73 -12.95
CA TYR A 262 -5.24 5.43 -12.98
C TYR A 262 -4.98 6.05 -14.37
N MET A 263 -5.17 5.27 -15.44
CA MET A 263 -4.93 5.73 -16.81
C MET A 263 -5.98 6.75 -17.31
N GLU A 264 -7.23 6.63 -16.88
CA GLU A 264 -8.37 7.40 -17.37
C GLU A 264 -8.66 8.67 -16.54
N HIS A 265 -8.16 8.76 -15.29
CA HIS A 265 -8.40 9.90 -14.40
C HIS A 265 -7.11 10.51 -13.83
N ILE A 266 -6.24 9.71 -13.21
CA ILE A 266 -5.02 10.21 -12.54
C ILE A 266 -4.00 10.75 -13.56
N MET A 267 -3.72 9.99 -14.62
CA MET A 267 -2.78 10.42 -15.66
C MET A 267 -3.25 11.69 -16.41
N PRO A 268 -4.52 11.81 -16.87
CA PRO A 268 -5.04 13.07 -17.39
C PRO A 268 -4.92 14.26 -16.43
N LEU A 269 -5.16 14.05 -15.13
CA LEU A 269 -4.99 15.09 -14.13
C LEU A 269 -3.52 15.50 -14.00
N ALA A 270 -2.59 14.56 -13.89
CA ALA A 270 -1.15 14.87 -13.89
C ALA A 270 -0.75 15.67 -15.16
N ARG A 271 -1.31 15.29 -16.31
CA ARG A 271 -1.11 16.04 -17.56
C ARG A 271 -1.62 17.47 -17.44
N SER A 272 -2.80 17.73 -16.88
CA SER A 272 -3.31 19.12 -16.75
C SER A 272 -2.40 19.99 -15.88
N PHE A 273 -1.84 19.43 -14.80
CA PHE A 273 -0.85 20.12 -13.96
C PHE A 273 0.42 20.46 -14.75
N CYS A 274 0.97 19.50 -15.52
CA CYS A 274 2.12 19.79 -16.40
C CYS A 274 1.79 20.79 -17.51
N ARG A 275 0.55 20.82 -18.05
CA ARG A 275 0.16 21.83 -19.06
C ARG A 275 0.17 23.24 -18.47
N ALA A 276 -0.36 23.37 -17.26
CA ALA A 276 -0.50 24.66 -16.59
C ALA A 276 0.84 25.25 -16.11
N SER A 277 1.88 24.43 -15.91
CA SER A 277 3.22 24.94 -15.59
C SER A 277 3.95 25.62 -16.76
N GLY A 278 3.33 25.73 -17.94
CA GLY A 278 3.83 26.56 -19.05
C GLY A 278 4.94 25.92 -19.89
N GLN A 279 5.16 24.61 -19.79
CA GLN A 279 6.20 23.93 -20.56
C GLN A 279 5.72 23.39 -21.92
N GLY A 280 6.64 23.43 -22.90
CA GLY A 280 6.53 22.69 -24.15
C GLY A 280 6.75 21.19 -23.93
N TYR A 281 6.02 20.38 -24.68
CA TYR A 281 6.03 18.91 -24.55
C TYR A 281 7.17 18.28 -25.33
N THR A 282 7.75 17.21 -24.79
CA THR A 282 8.43 16.20 -25.62
C THR A 282 7.52 14.98 -25.68
N TYR A 283 7.10 14.62 -26.89
CA TYR A 283 6.39 13.37 -27.14
C TYR A 283 7.42 12.26 -27.28
N ILE A 284 7.46 11.34 -26.32
CA ILE A 284 8.21 10.09 -26.44
C ILE A 284 7.17 9.00 -26.73
N PHE A 285 7.22 8.42 -27.94
CA PHE A 285 6.30 7.37 -28.39
C PHE A 285 4.79 7.69 -28.23
N GLY A 286 4.40 8.96 -28.38
CA GLY A 286 3.01 9.40 -28.23
C GLY A 286 2.55 9.61 -26.78
N PHE A 287 3.42 9.41 -25.79
CA PHE A 287 3.22 9.76 -24.39
C PHE A 287 4.04 11.00 -24.00
N MET A 288 3.46 11.82 -23.11
CA MET A 288 3.87 13.21 -22.89
C MET A 288 4.75 13.33 -21.65
N CYS A 289 6.05 13.64 -21.82
CA CYS A 289 7.02 13.84 -20.72
C CYS A 289 7.17 15.33 -20.37
N CYS A 290 7.30 15.64 -19.08
CA CYS A 290 7.47 17.02 -18.59
C CYS A 290 8.98 17.35 -18.48
N CYS A 291 9.45 18.42 -19.16
CA CYS A 291 10.86 18.85 -19.15
C CYS A 291 11.21 19.65 -17.87
N SER A 292 12.48 19.93 -17.57
CA SER A 292 12.88 20.54 -16.26
C SER A 292 13.44 21.96 -16.39
N ASN A 293 12.90 22.81 -17.27
CA ASN A 293 13.61 24.03 -17.69
C ASN A 293 12.90 25.35 -17.37
N ALA A 294 11.75 25.36 -16.70
CA ALA A 294 11.03 26.59 -16.35
C ALA A 294 11.10 26.90 -14.84
N THR A 295 11.41 28.15 -14.50
CA THR A 295 11.47 28.68 -13.13
C THR A 295 10.11 29.13 -12.58
N THR A 296 9.07 29.16 -13.42
CA THR A 296 7.70 29.50 -13.03
C THR A 296 6.84 28.23 -13.09
N GLY A 297 6.18 27.85 -12.00
CA GLY A 297 5.30 26.66 -11.95
C GLY A 297 5.94 25.36 -11.43
N GLN A 298 7.04 25.44 -10.67
CA GLN A 298 7.72 24.26 -10.08
C GLN A 298 6.79 23.43 -9.19
N ASP A 299 5.89 24.06 -8.43
CA ASP A 299 4.95 23.35 -7.55
C ASP A 299 3.94 22.50 -8.34
N LEU A 300 3.38 23.05 -9.43
CA LEU A 300 2.49 22.29 -10.31
C LEU A 300 3.19 21.10 -10.96
N GLN A 301 4.48 21.25 -11.29
CA GLN A 301 5.28 20.15 -11.81
C GLN A 301 5.53 19.09 -10.74
N ALA A 302 5.82 19.49 -9.49
CA ALA A 302 5.93 18.56 -8.37
C ALA A 302 4.63 17.79 -8.18
N HIS A 303 3.47 18.46 -8.20
CA HIS A 303 2.17 17.80 -8.07
C HIS A 303 1.86 16.84 -9.23
N ALA A 304 2.22 17.19 -10.46
CA ALA A 304 2.09 16.29 -11.60
C ALA A 304 2.95 15.02 -11.40
N ARG A 305 4.19 15.18 -10.94
CA ARG A 305 5.08 14.07 -10.62
C ARG A 305 4.55 13.24 -9.46
N ASP A 306 3.97 13.87 -8.45
CA ASP A 306 3.38 13.17 -7.31
C ASP A 306 2.16 12.34 -7.72
N LEU A 307 1.32 12.87 -8.61
CA LEU A 307 0.20 12.13 -9.18
C LEU A 307 0.69 10.93 -10.00
N LEU A 308 1.68 11.11 -10.88
CA LEU A 308 2.25 9.98 -11.64
C LEU A 308 2.91 8.96 -10.71
N GLY A 309 3.65 9.44 -9.71
CA GLY A 309 4.32 8.64 -8.69
C GLY A 309 3.37 7.93 -7.72
N SER A 310 2.06 8.11 -7.83
CA SER A 310 1.08 7.24 -7.16
C SER A 310 0.92 5.88 -7.83
N LEU A 311 1.56 5.64 -8.98
CA LEU A 311 1.51 4.38 -9.72
C LEU A 311 1.73 3.13 -8.84
N PRO A 312 2.77 3.05 -7.98
CA PRO A 312 2.96 1.89 -7.09
C PRO A 312 1.74 1.57 -6.23
N ALA A 313 1.03 2.59 -5.74
CA ALA A 313 -0.15 2.44 -4.91
C ALA A 313 -1.33 1.88 -5.71
N PHE A 314 -1.55 2.37 -6.94
CA PHE A 314 -2.54 1.79 -7.86
C PHE A 314 -2.18 0.38 -8.35
N CYS A 315 -0.91 0.00 -8.24
CA CYS A 315 -0.41 -1.34 -8.52
C CYS A 315 -0.59 -2.31 -7.33
N ASN A 316 -1.01 -1.82 -6.15
CA ASN A 316 -1.33 -2.61 -4.97
C ASN A 316 -2.73 -3.24 -5.05
N LEU A 317 -2.76 -4.56 -5.28
CA LEU A 317 -3.97 -5.38 -5.40
C LEU A 317 -5.03 -4.91 -6.43
N PRO A 318 -4.67 -4.38 -7.62
CA PRO A 318 -5.65 -3.86 -8.57
C PRO A 318 -6.66 -4.88 -9.08
N THR A 319 -7.88 -4.39 -9.33
CA THR A 319 -9.04 -5.24 -9.63
C THR A 319 -9.07 -5.77 -11.07
N ASP A 320 -8.30 -5.18 -12.00
CA ASP A 320 -8.50 -5.33 -13.45
C ASP A 320 -7.21 -5.61 -14.26
N ILE A 321 -6.14 -6.14 -13.64
CA ILE A 321 -4.87 -6.49 -14.31
C ILE A 321 -5.12 -7.29 -15.59
N CYS A 322 -6.00 -8.31 -15.54
CA CYS A 322 -6.33 -9.18 -16.66
C CYS A 322 -6.75 -8.43 -17.93
N HIS A 323 -7.33 -7.24 -17.80
CA HIS A 323 -7.91 -6.47 -18.90
C HIS A 323 -7.12 -5.20 -19.21
N LYS A 324 -6.52 -4.57 -18.21
CA LYS A 324 -5.91 -3.24 -18.34
C LYS A 324 -4.38 -3.25 -18.31
N PHE A 325 -3.73 -4.38 -18.02
CA PHE A 325 -2.26 -4.42 -17.95
C PHE A 325 -1.57 -4.18 -19.30
N ARG A 326 -2.12 -4.64 -20.43
CA ARG A 326 -1.47 -4.43 -21.74
C ARG A 326 -1.37 -2.94 -22.13
N PRO A 327 -2.45 -2.13 -22.04
CA PRO A 327 -2.34 -0.68 -22.20
C PRO A 327 -1.36 -0.06 -21.21
N LEU A 328 -1.39 -0.49 -19.94
CA LEU A 328 -0.47 -0.01 -18.92
C LEU A 328 0.99 -0.34 -19.27
N ALA A 329 1.29 -1.54 -19.77
CA ALA A 329 2.65 -1.96 -20.14
C ALA A 329 3.25 -1.03 -21.20
N GLY A 330 2.45 -0.62 -22.20
CA GLY A 330 2.88 0.39 -23.18
C GLY A 330 3.26 1.72 -22.53
N ILE A 331 2.53 2.16 -21.51
CA ILE A 331 2.86 3.35 -20.71
C ILE A 331 4.13 3.10 -19.87
N LEU A 332 4.26 1.94 -19.23
CA LEU A 332 5.41 1.62 -18.40
C LEU A 332 6.71 1.60 -19.20
N VAL A 333 6.70 1.13 -20.46
CA VAL A 333 7.88 1.25 -21.35
C VAL A 333 8.30 2.71 -21.50
N THR A 334 7.36 3.65 -21.60
CA THR A 334 7.69 5.08 -21.67
C THR A 334 8.17 5.64 -20.33
N PHE A 335 7.59 5.21 -19.21
CA PHE A 335 8.03 5.63 -17.87
C PHE A 335 9.39 5.05 -17.48
N ILE A 336 9.71 3.86 -18.00
CA ILE A 336 11.04 3.27 -17.88
C ILE A 336 12.05 4.21 -18.50
N GLN A 337 11.78 4.89 -19.62
CA GLN A 337 12.72 5.85 -20.23
C GLN A 337 12.81 7.21 -19.52
N ASP A 338 11.89 7.53 -18.60
CA ASP A 338 11.92 8.78 -17.83
C ASP A 338 12.63 8.59 -16.49
N SER A 339 13.83 9.17 -16.39
CA SER A 339 14.69 9.08 -15.20
C SER A 339 14.01 9.41 -13.86
N LEU A 340 12.94 10.21 -13.87
CA LEU A 340 12.18 10.59 -12.67
C LEU A 340 11.12 9.55 -12.28
N MET A 341 10.75 8.66 -13.20
CA MET A 341 9.75 7.61 -13.02
C MET A 341 10.34 6.21 -12.89
N HIS A 342 11.66 6.04 -13.06
CA HIS A 342 12.33 4.74 -12.97
C HIS A 342 11.98 4.00 -11.68
N GLU A 343 12.13 4.66 -10.53
CA GLU A 343 11.92 4.05 -9.21
C GLU A 343 10.43 3.69 -8.99
N ASN A 344 9.52 4.61 -9.30
CA ASN A 344 8.08 4.34 -9.21
C ASN A 344 7.66 3.18 -10.12
N THR A 345 8.23 3.10 -11.33
CA THR A 345 7.93 2.02 -12.28
C THR A 345 8.51 0.68 -11.83
N ALA A 346 9.74 0.69 -11.30
CA ALA A 346 10.39 -0.47 -10.69
C ALA A 346 9.56 -1.04 -9.55
N VAL A 347 9.16 -0.21 -8.59
CA VAL A 347 8.34 -0.62 -7.43
C VAL A 347 6.98 -1.12 -7.91
N ALA A 348 6.32 -0.42 -8.83
CA ALA A 348 5.03 -0.83 -9.38
C ALA A 348 5.05 -2.24 -10.02
N LEU A 349 6.07 -2.53 -10.82
CA LEU A 349 6.27 -3.83 -11.44
C LEU A 349 6.57 -4.91 -10.39
N GLN A 350 7.42 -4.61 -9.41
CA GLN A 350 7.75 -5.51 -8.31
C GLN A 350 6.51 -5.88 -7.49
N VAL A 351 5.72 -4.88 -7.09
CA VAL A 351 4.46 -5.07 -6.34
C VAL A 351 3.51 -5.96 -7.13
N ILE A 352 3.24 -5.63 -8.41
CA ILE A 352 2.31 -6.38 -9.25
C ILE A 352 2.71 -7.85 -9.42
N VAL A 353 4.00 -8.12 -9.64
CA VAL A 353 4.47 -9.49 -9.82
C VAL A 353 4.43 -10.27 -8.52
N ASN A 354 5.01 -9.72 -7.44
CA ASN A 354 5.19 -10.43 -6.18
C ASN A 354 3.86 -10.75 -5.49
N GLN A 355 2.89 -9.84 -5.54
CA GLN A 355 1.56 -10.08 -4.94
C GLN A 355 0.81 -11.23 -5.63
N ASN A 356 1.00 -11.45 -6.93
CA ASN A 356 0.37 -12.55 -7.64
C ASN A 356 1.15 -13.85 -7.48
N LYS A 357 2.49 -13.79 -7.50
CA LYS A 357 3.37 -14.95 -7.29
C LYS A 357 3.24 -15.56 -5.91
N SER A 358 3.23 -14.73 -4.86
CA SER A 358 3.09 -15.22 -3.47
C SER A 358 1.84 -16.09 -3.28
N VAL A 359 0.72 -15.75 -3.93
CA VAL A 359 -0.52 -16.55 -3.90
C VAL A 359 -0.38 -17.89 -4.63
N LEU A 360 0.44 -17.96 -5.69
CA LEU A 360 0.68 -19.18 -6.46
C LEU A 360 1.74 -20.08 -5.82
N ASP A 361 2.74 -19.49 -5.15
CA ASP A 361 3.85 -20.19 -4.51
C ASP A 361 3.48 -20.72 -3.11
N GLN A 362 2.37 -20.25 -2.52
CA GLN A 362 1.77 -20.82 -1.31
C GLN A 362 1.41 -22.30 -1.53
N LYS A 363 2.27 -23.19 -1.01
CA LYS A 363 1.96 -24.62 -0.85
C LYS A 363 0.79 -24.75 0.13
N ASP A 364 -0.22 -25.54 -0.24
CA ASP A 364 -1.41 -25.77 0.59
C ASP A 364 -0.98 -26.28 1.98
N GLY A 365 -1.10 -25.43 3.01
CA GLY A 365 -0.88 -25.83 4.41
C GLY A 365 0.17 -25.08 5.24
N ALA A 366 0.81 -24.01 4.75
CA ALA A 366 1.65 -23.14 5.59
C ALA A 366 0.98 -21.77 5.74
N GLY A 367 0.25 -21.60 6.84
CA GLY A 367 -0.29 -20.30 7.25
C GLY A 367 0.85 -19.42 7.77
N ASP A 368 1.55 -18.77 6.85
CA ASP A 368 2.27 -17.53 7.10
C ASP A 368 2.35 -16.79 5.77
N THR A 369 1.54 -15.74 5.66
CA THR A 369 1.59 -14.77 4.57
C THR A 369 3.01 -14.21 4.52
N SER A 370 3.87 -14.74 3.64
CA SER A 370 5.15 -14.10 3.32
C SER A 370 4.81 -12.77 2.65
N SER A 371 4.74 -11.72 3.47
CA SER A 371 4.49 -10.35 3.10
C SER A 371 5.42 -9.96 1.96
N TYR A 372 4.90 -9.95 0.72
CA TYR A 372 5.38 -8.97 -0.24
C TYR A 372 5.13 -7.59 0.39
N ALA A 373 5.95 -6.60 0.05
CA ALA A 373 5.93 -5.27 0.67
C ALA A 373 4.63 -4.49 0.38
N VAL A 374 3.51 -5.00 0.88
CA VAL A 374 2.44 -4.17 1.41
C VAL A 374 3.08 -3.46 2.60
N ASN A 375 2.92 -2.13 2.68
CA ASN A 375 3.24 -1.39 3.88
C ASN A 375 2.74 -2.20 5.08
N LYS A 376 3.66 -2.79 5.86
CA LYS A 376 3.32 -3.74 6.93
C LYS A 376 2.37 -3.10 7.95
N SER A 377 2.41 -1.77 8.04
CA SER A 377 1.43 -0.94 8.74
C SER A 377 -0.01 -1.15 8.25
N LEU A 378 -0.28 -1.20 6.93
CA LEU A 378 -1.65 -1.35 6.40
C LEU A 378 -2.29 -2.70 6.78
N LEU A 379 -1.49 -3.76 6.88
CA LEU A 379 -1.95 -5.10 7.30
C LEU A 379 -2.38 -5.16 8.76
N GLU A 380 -1.89 -4.24 9.62
CA GLU A 380 -2.33 -4.14 11.02
C GLU A 380 -3.69 -3.44 11.16
N PHE A 381 -4.13 -2.66 10.15
CA PHE A 381 -5.30 -1.79 10.25
C PHE A 381 -6.56 -2.26 9.51
N CYS A 382 -6.49 -3.23 8.58
CA CYS A 382 -7.63 -3.61 7.74
C CYS A 382 -7.63 -5.09 7.31
N ASN A 383 -8.82 -5.65 7.08
CA ASN A 383 -9.01 -6.90 6.34
C ASN A 383 -8.72 -6.68 4.84
N ILE A 384 -7.44 -6.52 4.50
CA ILE A 384 -7.00 -6.24 3.12
C ILE A 384 -7.42 -7.40 2.20
N PRO A 385 -8.07 -7.11 1.05
CA PRO A 385 -8.45 -8.14 0.10
C PRO A 385 -7.23 -8.89 -0.42
N THR A 386 -7.33 -10.21 -0.56
CA THR A 386 -6.29 -11.05 -1.16
C THR A 386 -6.78 -11.67 -2.45
N TYR A 387 -5.87 -11.92 -3.40
CA TYR A 387 -6.25 -12.60 -4.63
C TYR A 387 -6.55 -14.07 -4.38
N SER A 388 -7.60 -14.56 -5.02
CA SER A 388 -7.78 -16.01 -5.19
C SER A 388 -6.69 -16.58 -6.11
N LYS A 389 -6.33 -17.87 -5.94
CA LYS A 389 -5.42 -18.58 -6.88
C LYS A 389 -5.87 -18.45 -8.34
N LYS A 390 -7.19 -18.45 -8.59
CA LYS A 390 -7.80 -18.26 -9.92
C LYS A 390 -7.56 -16.85 -10.48
N THR A 391 -7.70 -15.82 -9.65
CA THR A 391 -7.42 -14.43 -10.03
C THR A 391 -5.94 -14.24 -10.31
N ALA A 392 -5.07 -14.70 -9.41
CA ALA A 392 -3.62 -14.62 -9.56
C ALA A 392 -3.13 -15.29 -10.86
N THR A 393 -3.66 -16.48 -11.19
CA THR A 393 -3.30 -17.18 -12.43
C THR A 393 -3.64 -16.37 -13.69
N ARG A 394 -4.82 -15.73 -13.73
CA ARG A 394 -5.21 -14.90 -14.88
C ARG A 394 -4.39 -13.62 -14.97
N ASN A 395 -4.10 -13.00 -13.83
CA ASN A 395 -3.24 -11.83 -13.75
C ASN A 395 -1.84 -12.16 -14.29
N ILE A 396 -1.19 -13.22 -13.80
CA ILE A 396 0.12 -13.67 -14.32
C ILE A 396 0.06 -13.90 -15.83
N LYS A 397 -1.00 -14.53 -16.36
CA LYS A 397 -1.14 -14.72 -17.81
C LYS A 397 -1.15 -13.40 -18.59
N ALA A 398 -1.80 -12.36 -18.06
CA ALA A 398 -1.77 -11.03 -18.66
C ALA A 398 -0.37 -10.39 -18.56
N LEU A 399 0.32 -10.53 -17.42
CA LEU A 399 1.70 -10.04 -17.24
C LEU A 399 2.66 -10.70 -18.23
N THR A 400 2.63 -12.04 -18.36
CA THR A 400 3.49 -12.79 -19.28
C THR A 400 3.33 -12.35 -20.73
N SER A 401 2.15 -11.88 -21.13
CA SER A 401 1.91 -11.42 -22.51
C SER A 401 2.66 -10.14 -22.88
N CYS A 402 3.12 -9.36 -21.89
CA CYS A 402 3.85 -8.10 -22.08
C CYS A 402 5.23 -8.12 -21.42
N SER A 403 5.61 -9.19 -20.74
CA SER A 403 6.79 -9.21 -19.88
C SER A 403 8.10 -9.15 -20.66
N SER A 404 8.15 -9.74 -21.87
CA SER A 404 9.35 -9.68 -22.73
C SER A 404 9.69 -8.25 -23.16
N GLU A 405 8.69 -7.46 -23.55
CA GLU A 405 8.87 -6.05 -23.94
C GLU A 405 9.36 -5.20 -22.76
N LEU A 406 8.74 -5.37 -21.59
CA LEU A 406 9.12 -4.68 -20.37
C LEU A 406 10.52 -5.08 -19.87
N LEU A 407 10.85 -6.37 -19.99
CA LEU A 407 12.15 -6.90 -19.58
C LEU A 407 13.26 -6.34 -20.45
N ILE A 408 13.07 -6.28 -21.79
CA ILE A 408 14.02 -5.63 -22.71
C ILE A 408 14.24 -4.17 -22.31
N ALA A 409 13.16 -3.41 -22.13
CA ALA A 409 13.25 -1.99 -21.75
C ALA A 409 14.00 -1.77 -20.43
N LEU A 410 13.76 -2.61 -19.41
CA LEU A 410 14.51 -2.54 -18.15
C LEU A 410 15.97 -2.94 -18.30
N THR A 411 16.26 -3.98 -19.09
CA THR A 411 17.66 -4.41 -19.29
C THR A 411 18.47 -3.37 -20.04
N ASP A 412 17.87 -2.68 -21.03
CA ASP A 412 18.55 -1.62 -21.77
C ASP A 412 18.92 -0.46 -20.84
N ILE A 413 17.97 -0.01 -20.00
CA ILE A 413 18.24 1.06 -19.03
C ILE A 413 19.20 0.64 -17.94
N PHE A 414 19.18 -0.63 -17.53
CA PHE A 414 20.14 -1.14 -16.56
C PHE A 414 21.59 -0.98 -17.07
N LEU A 415 21.81 -1.28 -18.36
CA LEU A 415 23.12 -1.18 -18.99
C LEU A 415 23.60 0.27 -19.09
N ASP A 416 22.69 1.21 -19.38
CA ASP A 416 23.00 2.64 -19.50
C ASP A 416 23.07 3.37 -18.14
N SER A 417 22.56 2.75 -17.08
CA SER A 417 22.49 3.35 -15.74
C SER A 417 23.83 3.32 -15.00
N PRO A 418 24.14 4.33 -14.17
CA PRO A 418 25.27 4.28 -13.25
C PRO A 418 25.01 3.30 -12.08
N PRO A 419 26.07 2.80 -11.39
CA PRO A 419 25.94 1.77 -10.36
C PRO A 419 24.93 2.06 -9.26
N GLU A 420 24.81 3.33 -8.82
CA GLU A 420 23.87 3.73 -7.75
C GLU A 420 22.41 3.46 -8.16
N LYS A 421 22.11 3.68 -9.44
CA LYS A 421 20.76 3.51 -10.01
C LYS A 421 20.43 2.07 -10.38
N ARG A 422 21.43 1.20 -10.58
CA ARG A 422 21.21 -0.22 -10.91
C ARG A 422 20.58 -0.99 -9.75
N SER A 423 20.85 -0.59 -8.51
CA SER A 423 20.39 -1.26 -7.30
C SER A 423 18.87 -1.50 -7.28
N TYR A 424 18.06 -0.46 -7.54
CA TYR A 424 16.60 -0.55 -7.54
C TYR A 424 16.03 -1.24 -8.79
N LEU A 425 16.84 -1.46 -9.84
CA LEU A 425 16.43 -2.16 -11.06
C LEU A 425 16.62 -3.68 -10.97
N LYS A 426 17.53 -4.17 -10.10
CA LYS A 426 17.84 -5.61 -9.96
C LYS A 426 16.60 -6.43 -9.62
N ASP A 427 15.83 -6.01 -8.62
CA ASP A 427 14.67 -6.76 -8.16
C ASP A 427 13.50 -6.77 -9.16
N PRO A 428 13.08 -5.64 -9.79
CA PRO A 428 12.09 -5.64 -10.86
C PRO A 428 12.47 -6.56 -12.03
N ILE A 429 13.75 -6.55 -12.45
CA ILE A 429 14.26 -7.44 -13.50
C ILE A 429 14.06 -8.91 -13.11
N GLY A 430 14.46 -9.29 -11.89
CA GLY A 430 14.26 -10.65 -11.38
C GLY A 430 12.78 -11.04 -11.29
N CYS A 431 11.92 -10.12 -10.85
CA CYS A 431 10.48 -10.33 -10.80
C CYS A 431 9.90 -10.56 -12.19
N LEU A 432 10.20 -9.70 -13.16
CA LEU A 432 9.71 -9.84 -14.54
C LEU A 432 10.27 -11.07 -15.25
N ALA A 433 11.55 -11.39 -15.06
CA ALA A 433 12.15 -12.63 -15.56
C ALA A 433 11.38 -13.86 -15.05
N SER A 434 10.91 -13.81 -13.80
CA SER A 434 10.18 -14.90 -13.16
C SER A 434 8.79 -15.18 -13.76
N VAL A 435 8.17 -14.20 -14.42
CA VAL A 435 6.86 -14.33 -15.10
C VAL A 435 7.00 -14.43 -16.62
N THR A 436 8.19 -14.13 -17.15
CA THR A 436 8.51 -14.26 -18.57
C THR A 436 8.68 -15.72 -18.96
N ALA A 437 8.28 -16.08 -20.18
CA ALA A 437 8.48 -17.43 -20.69
C ALA A 437 9.98 -17.79 -20.66
N SER A 438 10.31 -19.00 -20.21
CA SER A 438 11.70 -19.47 -20.05
C SER A 438 12.53 -19.29 -21.33
N SER A 439 11.93 -19.59 -22.48
CA SER A 439 12.56 -19.42 -23.80
C SER A 439 12.91 -17.96 -24.09
N ASP A 440 12.06 -17.04 -23.68
CA ASP A 440 12.19 -15.62 -24.05
C ASP A 440 13.17 -14.92 -23.13
N ALA A 441 13.13 -15.19 -21.81
CA ALA A 441 14.13 -14.71 -20.88
C ALA A 441 15.55 -15.17 -21.27
N LYS A 442 15.69 -16.46 -21.66
CA LYS A 442 16.95 -17.00 -22.19
C LYS A 442 17.38 -16.28 -23.47
N LYS A 443 16.48 -16.08 -24.43
CA LYS A 443 16.77 -15.36 -25.68
C LYS A 443 17.23 -13.93 -25.41
N ILE A 444 16.56 -13.20 -24.52
CA ILE A 444 16.91 -11.83 -24.16
C ILE A 444 18.34 -11.79 -23.59
N PHE A 445 18.65 -12.63 -22.59
CA PHE A 445 19.99 -12.67 -22.01
C PHE A 445 21.07 -13.09 -23.04
N MET A 446 20.78 -14.07 -23.89
CA MET A 446 21.67 -14.47 -24.99
C MET A 446 21.93 -13.34 -26.00
N LEU A 447 20.90 -12.55 -26.33
CA LEU A 447 21.05 -11.41 -27.25
C LEU A 447 21.97 -10.35 -26.65
N LEU A 448 21.87 -10.09 -25.34
CA LEU A 448 22.77 -9.16 -24.64
C LEU A 448 24.22 -9.68 -24.61
N LEU A 449 24.44 -10.96 -24.32
CA LEU A 449 25.78 -11.57 -24.38
C LEU A 449 26.39 -11.48 -25.77
N ARG A 450 25.59 -11.67 -26.83
CA ARG A 450 26.03 -11.53 -28.24
C ARG A 450 26.31 -10.08 -28.62
N LYS A 451 25.44 -9.14 -28.22
CA LYS A 451 25.60 -7.69 -28.47
C LYS A 451 26.98 -7.20 -28.02
N PHE A 452 27.47 -7.74 -26.91
CA PHE A 452 28.75 -7.37 -26.32
C PHE A 452 29.89 -8.38 -26.52
N GLN A 453 29.71 -9.37 -27.42
CA GLN A 453 30.74 -10.34 -27.82
C GLN A 453 31.27 -11.23 -26.66
N PHE A 454 30.44 -11.51 -25.66
CA PHE A 454 30.78 -12.43 -24.57
C PHE A 454 30.51 -13.91 -24.92
N THR A 455 30.02 -14.19 -26.12
CA THR A 455 29.89 -15.56 -26.65
C THR A 455 30.79 -15.70 -27.86
N ASP A 456 31.79 -16.56 -27.75
CA ASP A 456 32.64 -16.93 -28.88
C ASP A 456 31.83 -17.84 -29.82
N GLY A 457 32.03 -17.69 -31.13
CA GLY A 457 31.22 -18.34 -32.15
C GLY A 457 31.18 -19.86 -32.00
N SER A 458 30.15 -20.39 -31.36
CA SER A 458 29.82 -21.81 -31.43
C SER A 458 28.90 -22.03 -32.63
N HIS A 459 29.49 -22.65 -33.65
CA HIS A 459 28.79 -23.30 -34.73
C HIS A 459 27.67 -24.22 -34.19
N GLU A 460 26.59 -24.29 -34.96
CA GLU A 460 25.40 -25.14 -34.81
C GLU A 460 24.30 -24.61 -33.87
N LEU A 461 23.35 -23.86 -34.46
CA LEU A 461 21.94 -24.20 -34.33
C LEU A 461 21.10 -23.48 -35.39
N GLU A 462 20.12 -24.22 -35.86
CA GLU A 462 19.45 -24.13 -37.16
C GLU A 462 18.72 -22.81 -37.46
N LYS A 463 18.61 -22.56 -38.77
CA LYS A 463 17.73 -21.58 -39.41
C LYS A 463 16.35 -21.54 -38.74
N VAL A 464 15.98 -20.38 -38.21
CA VAL A 464 14.58 -19.97 -38.14
C VAL A 464 14.50 -18.61 -38.81
N GLU A 465 13.83 -18.60 -39.96
CA GLU A 465 13.56 -17.44 -40.80
C GLU A 465 12.62 -16.45 -40.11
N SER A 466 12.97 -15.17 -40.28
CA SER A 466 12.11 -13.99 -40.40
C SER A 466 10.97 -13.80 -39.38
N GLN A 467 11.19 -12.88 -38.45
CA GLN A 467 10.49 -11.58 -38.42
C GLN A 467 11.00 -10.79 -37.20
N THR A 468 11.78 -9.73 -37.45
CA THR A 468 11.59 -8.33 -36.98
C THR A 468 12.84 -7.56 -37.43
N ASP A 469 12.85 -7.17 -38.70
CA ASP A 469 13.82 -6.21 -39.23
C ASP A 469 13.53 -4.82 -38.62
N ALA A 470 14.13 -4.51 -37.47
CA ALA A 470 14.14 -3.14 -36.94
C ALA A 470 15.28 -2.83 -35.92
N LEU A 471 16.28 -3.69 -35.73
CA LEU A 471 17.35 -3.45 -34.74
C LEU A 471 18.78 -3.65 -35.28
N ALA A 472 18.96 -3.76 -36.60
CA ALA A 472 20.29 -3.82 -37.21
C ALA A 472 20.69 -2.42 -37.71
N GLY A 473 21.18 -1.58 -36.80
CA GLY A 473 21.63 -0.24 -37.15
C GLY A 473 22.32 0.49 -36.01
N GLU A 474 23.26 -0.15 -35.31
CA GLU A 474 24.22 0.59 -34.48
C GLU A 474 25.64 0.11 -34.79
N GLU A 475 26.51 1.10 -35.01
CA GLU A 475 27.87 0.98 -35.50
C GLU A 475 28.73 0.09 -34.58
N GLN A 476 29.56 -0.75 -35.21
CA GLN A 476 30.57 -1.56 -34.55
C GLN A 476 31.63 -0.67 -33.88
N HIS A 477 31.40 -0.31 -32.63
CA HIS A 477 32.39 0.37 -31.81
C HIS A 477 33.35 -0.69 -31.23
N ASN A 478 34.61 -0.69 -31.66
CA ASN A 478 35.64 -1.55 -31.07
C ASN A 478 35.95 -1.04 -29.65
N LEU A 479 35.33 -1.66 -28.63
CA LEU A 479 35.58 -1.37 -27.21
C LEU A 479 37.03 -1.73 -26.83
N SER A 480 37.67 -0.89 -26.01
CA SER A 480 38.96 -1.19 -25.38
C SER A 480 38.85 -2.33 -24.37
N THR A 481 39.96 -2.99 -24.05
CA THR A 481 39.99 -4.09 -23.06
C THR A 481 39.37 -3.68 -21.73
N ARG A 482 39.73 -2.50 -21.22
CA ARG A 482 39.20 -1.97 -19.95
C ARG A 482 37.69 -1.71 -19.98
N GLU A 483 37.15 -1.25 -21.11
CA GLU A 483 35.71 -1.06 -21.29
C GLU A 483 34.98 -2.40 -21.36
N LYS A 484 35.59 -3.41 -21.99
CA LYS A 484 35.05 -4.78 -22.00
C LYS A 484 35.00 -5.38 -20.60
N ASP A 485 36.04 -5.18 -19.78
CA ASP A 485 36.09 -5.69 -18.41
C ASP A 485 35.05 -5.02 -17.50
N ALA A 486 34.91 -3.68 -17.64
CA ALA A 486 33.87 -2.93 -16.93
C ALA A 486 32.46 -3.40 -17.34
N LEU A 487 32.23 -3.60 -18.64
CA LEU A 487 30.96 -4.08 -19.17
C LEU A 487 30.65 -5.52 -18.76
N ARG A 488 31.67 -6.39 -18.65
CA ARG A 488 31.53 -7.75 -18.12
C ARG A 488 31.04 -7.72 -16.67
N CYS A 489 31.54 -6.79 -15.85
CA CYS A 489 31.03 -6.57 -14.50
C CYS A 489 29.55 -6.17 -14.51
N VAL A 490 29.14 -5.20 -15.34
CA VAL A 490 27.72 -4.80 -15.47
C VAL A 490 26.84 -5.96 -15.94
N MET A 491 27.31 -6.75 -16.91
CA MET A 491 26.59 -7.94 -17.38
C MET A 491 26.47 -9.01 -16.30
N MET A 492 27.47 -9.15 -15.42
CA MET A 492 27.39 -10.05 -14.27
C MET A 492 26.37 -9.56 -13.24
N GLU A 493 26.33 -8.24 -12.97
CA GLU A 493 25.31 -7.65 -12.10
C GLU A 493 23.90 -7.88 -12.65
N LEU A 494 23.76 -7.77 -13.97
CA LEU A 494 22.52 -8.07 -14.66
C LEU A 494 22.17 -9.55 -14.51
N ALA A 495 23.14 -10.44 -14.73
CA ALA A 495 22.96 -11.88 -14.61
C ALA A 495 22.49 -12.27 -13.19
N SER A 496 23.07 -11.69 -12.14
CA SER A 496 22.65 -11.90 -10.75
C SER A 496 21.18 -11.52 -10.51
N SER A 497 20.71 -10.49 -11.21
CA SER A 497 19.31 -10.02 -11.16
C SER A 497 18.33 -11.03 -11.77
N PHE A 498 18.72 -11.75 -12.82
CA PHE A 498 17.88 -12.77 -13.45
C PHE A 498 17.72 -14.04 -12.61
N VAL A 499 18.68 -14.36 -11.74
CA VAL A 499 18.78 -15.65 -11.03
C VAL A 499 17.47 -16.05 -10.35
N LYS A 500 16.85 -15.15 -9.58
CA LYS A 500 15.62 -15.44 -8.83
C LYS A 500 14.44 -15.87 -9.73
N GLY A 501 14.39 -15.31 -10.94
CA GLY A 501 13.34 -15.62 -11.92
C GLY A 501 13.69 -16.71 -12.93
N ALA A 502 14.96 -17.11 -12.99
CA ALA A 502 15.47 -18.01 -14.01
C ALA A 502 14.92 -19.44 -13.87
N LYS A 503 14.68 -20.08 -15.02
CA LYS A 503 14.44 -21.53 -15.11
C LYS A 503 15.75 -22.24 -15.46
N GLU A 504 15.74 -23.58 -15.44
CA GLU A 504 16.92 -24.44 -15.59
C GLU A 504 17.87 -23.99 -16.70
N ASP A 505 17.37 -23.81 -17.93
CA ASP A 505 18.19 -23.41 -19.08
C ASP A 505 18.90 -22.06 -18.91
N LEU A 506 18.22 -21.08 -18.30
CA LEU A 506 18.79 -19.75 -18.07
C LEU A 506 19.76 -19.78 -16.90
N VAL A 507 19.48 -20.56 -15.85
CA VAL A 507 20.43 -20.80 -14.74
C VAL A 507 21.74 -21.39 -15.27
N TYR A 508 21.67 -22.40 -16.14
CA TYR A 508 22.87 -22.99 -16.76
C TYR A 508 23.67 -21.98 -17.59
N LEU A 509 22.97 -21.13 -18.35
CA LEU A 509 23.61 -20.09 -19.15
C LEU A 509 24.32 -19.05 -18.27
N ILE A 510 23.65 -18.56 -17.22
CA ILE A 510 24.22 -17.62 -16.25
C ILE A 510 25.43 -18.24 -15.53
N TYR A 511 25.31 -19.50 -15.09
CA TYR A 511 26.42 -20.22 -14.46
C TYR A 511 27.62 -20.36 -15.39
N THR A 512 27.40 -20.68 -16.67
CA THR A 512 28.48 -20.81 -17.66
C THR A 512 29.23 -19.49 -17.82
N PHE A 513 28.49 -18.38 -17.89
CA PHE A 513 29.07 -17.03 -17.95
C PHE A 513 29.81 -16.64 -16.66
N ALA A 514 29.26 -16.97 -15.48
CA ALA A 514 29.92 -16.75 -14.20
C ALA A 514 31.20 -17.57 -14.06
N LYS A 515 31.17 -18.84 -14.47
CA LYS A 515 32.34 -19.73 -14.47
C LYS A 515 33.44 -19.21 -15.38
N ASP A 516 33.11 -18.78 -16.59
CA ASP A 516 34.07 -18.14 -17.52
C ASP A 516 34.70 -16.90 -16.88
N THR A 517 33.87 -16.03 -16.28
CA THR A 517 34.36 -14.80 -15.61
C THR A 517 35.24 -15.09 -14.39
N LEU A 518 34.98 -16.17 -13.65
CA LEU A 518 35.81 -16.58 -12.51
C LEU A 518 37.16 -17.21 -12.93
N GLN A 519 37.21 -17.80 -14.12
CA GLN A 519 38.41 -18.43 -14.68
C GLN A 519 39.28 -17.45 -15.46
N ASN A 520 38.68 -16.40 -16.01
CA ASN A 520 39.37 -15.27 -16.60
C ASN A 520 39.90 -14.36 -15.47
N ASP A 521 41.14 -13.88 -15.56
CA ASP A 521 41.82 -13.04 -14.54
C ASP A 521 41.24 -11.60 -14.42
N ASP A 522 39.92 -11.43 -14.59
CA ASP A 522 39.24 -10.12 -14.60
C ASP A 522 38.98 -9.62 -13.17
N GLU A 523 39.93 -8.91 -12.57
CA GLU A 523 39.84 -8.41 -11.19
C GLU A 523 38.54 -7.63 -10.87
N ILE A 524 37.93 -6.96 -11.86
CA ILE A 524 36.74 -6.11 -11.66
C ILE A 524 35.45 -6.94 -11.58
N ALA A 525 35.32 -7.99 -12.39
CA ALA A 525 34.07 -8.76 -12.53
C ALA A 525 34.01 -9.99 -11.62
N ILE A 526 35.15 -10.44 -11.08
CA ILE A 526 35.24 -11.61 -10.19
C ILE A 526 34.33 -11.49 -8.97
N SER A 527 34.25 -10.31 -8.34
CA SER A 527 33.43 -10.11 -7.14
C SER A 527 31.94 -10.34 -7.40
N GLU A 528 31.42 -9.78 -8.50
CA GLU A 528 30.02 -9.98 -8.90
C GLU A 528 29.78 -11.40 -9.42
N ALA A 529 30.80 -12.07 -9.98
CA ALA A 529 30.70 -13.47 -10.40
C ALA A 529 30.55 -14.41 -9.20
N TYR A 530 31.31 -14.19 -8.12
CA TYR A 530 31.10 -14.89 -6.84
C TYR A 530 29.73 -14.59 -6.25
N HIS A 531 29.28 -13.32 -6.29
CA HIS A 531 27.94 -12.95 -5.83
C HIS A 531 26.84 -13.69 -6.61
N THR A 532 26.95 -13.71 -7.93
CA THR A 532 26.02 -14.40 -8.83
C THR A 532 25.99 -15.90 -8.55
N LEU A 533 27.16 -16.53 -8.38
CA LEU A 533 27.26 -17.95 -8.02
C LEU A 533 26.57 -18.23 -6.68
N SER A 534 26.84 -17.45 -5.64
CA SER A 534 26.17 -17.59 -4.34
C SER A 534 24.66 -17.53 -4.50
N ARG A 535 24.17 -16.54 -5.26
CA ARG A 535 22.74 -16.33 -5.50
C ARG A 535 22.09 -17.51 -6.26
N ILE A 536 22.79 -18.14 -7.19
CA ILE A 536 22.30 -19.36 -7.86
C ILE A 536 22.12 -20.49 -6.84
N LEU A 537 23.10 -20.68 -5.95
CA LEU A 537 23.08 -21.74 -4.96
C LEU A 537 22.01 -21.52 -3.88
N GLU A 538 21.71 -20.26 -3.56
CA GLU A 538 20.67 -19.86 -2.61
C GLU A 538 19.25 -20.05 -3.18
N GLU A 539 19.03 -19.67 -4.44
CA GLU A 539 17.69 -19.66 -5.06
C GLU A 539 17.31 -21.01 -5.72
N HIS A 540 18.30 -21.83 -6.13
CA HIS A 540 18.08 -23.05 -6.93
C HIS A 540 18.66 -24.31 -6.27
N ASP A 541 17.94 -24.85 -5.27
CA ASP A 541 18.31 -26.10 -4.57
C ASP A 541 18.64 -27.28 -5.52
N TRP A 542 17.91 -27.40 -6.64
CA TRP A 542 18.12 -28.46 -7.64
C TRP A 542 19.49 -28.37 -8.32
N PHE A 543 20.04 -27.15 -8.46
CA PHE A 543 21.33 -26.91 -9.09
C PHE A 543 22.46 -27.48 -8.22
N CYS A 544 22.41 -27.21 -6.91
CA CYS A 544 23.30 -27.78 -5.89
C CYS A 544 23.30 -29.32 -5.92
N SER A 545 22.11 -29.93 -6.05
CA SER A 545 21.96 -31.39 -6.13
C SER A 545 22.61 -32.01 -7.37
N SER A 546 22.45 -31.35 -8.52
CA SER A 546 22.88 -31.91 -9.82
C SER A 546 24.38 -31.81 -10.07
N ARG A 547 25.05 -30.78 -9.50
CA ARG A 547 26.44 -30.43 -9.82
C ARG A 547 27.36 -30.29 -8.61
N PHE A 548 27.00 -30.90 -7.48
CA PHE A 548 27.74 -30.75 -6.22
C PHE A 548 29.27 -30.92 -6.35
N ALA A 549 29.72 -32.02 -6.99
CA ALA A 549 31.15 -32.29 -7.15
C ALA A 549 31.85 -31.22 -8.02
N GLU A 550 31.25 -30.85 -9.16
CA GLU A 550 31.79 -29.81 -10.06
C GLU A 550 31.91 -28.46 -9.34
N LEU A 551 30.92 -28.09 -8.52
CA LEU A 551 30.88 -26.80 -7.82
C LEU A 551 31.93 -26.73 -6.71
N ILE A 552 32.14 -27.83 -5.99
CA ILE A 552 33.16 -27.93 -4.96
C ILE A 552 34.57 -27.89 -5.59
N ASP A 553 34.80 -28.66 -6.65
CA ASP A 553 36.07 -28.66 -7.38
C ASP A 553 36.36 -27.27 -7.98
N LEU A 554 35.34 -26.59 -8.51
CA LEU A 554 35.45 -25.23 -9.00
C LEU A 554 35.83 -24.26 -7.88
N LEU A 555 35.08 -24.24 -6.77
CA LEU A 555 35.34 -23.31 -5.66
C LEU A 555 36.72 -23.51 -5.02
N TRP A 556 37.24 -24.75 -4.96
CA TRP A 556 38.61 -25.01 -4.51
C TRP A 556 39.67 -24.69 -5.56
N GLY A 557 39.36 -24.85 -6.84
CA GLY A 557 40.25 -24.52 -7.94
C GLY A 557 40.44 -23.01 -8.17
N LEU A 558 39.55 -22.19 -7.61
CA LEU A 558 39.64 -20.74 -7.72
C LEU A 558 40.66 -20.15 -6.73
N ARG A 559 41.37 -19.11 -7.18
CA ARG A 559 42.28 -18.35 -6.32
C ARG A 559 41.50 -17.71 -5.18
N SER A 560 42.02 -17.78 -3.95
CA SER A 560 41.42 -17.11 -2.80
C SER A 560 41.22 -15.63 -3.10
N PRO A 561 39.98 -15.10 -3.01
CA PRO A 561 39.73 -13.70 -3.25
C PRO A 561 40.50 -12.83 -2.24
N VAL A 562 40.98 -11.67 -2.69
CA VAL A 562 41.71 -10.72 -1.84
C VAL A 562 40.74 -9.73 -1.17
N ASP A 563 39.60 -9.46 -1.80
CA ASP A 563 38.62 -8.51 -1.31
C ASP A 563 37.55 -9.17 -0.41
N ASN A 564 37.08 -8.41 0.58
CA ASN A 564 36.12 -8.88 1.58
C ASN A 564 34.75 -9.27 0.99
N ILE A 565 34.35 -8.67 -0.14
CA ILE A 565 33.02 -8.89 -0.76
C ILE A 565 32.99 -10.25 -1.44
N SER A 566 34.02 -10.56 -2.23
CA SER A 566 34.23 -11.86 -2.87
C SER A 566 34.43 -12.96 -1.84
N LEU A 567 35.19 -12.70 -0.76
CA LEU A 567 35.34 -13.66 0.35
C LEU A 567 34.00 -14.00 1.00
N ARG A 568 33.17 -12.99 1.27
CA ARG A 568 31.83 -13.20 1.84
C ARG A 568 30.93 -14.01 0.92
N SER A 569 30.95 -13.72 -0.38
CA SER A 569 30.14 -14.42 -1.38
C SER A 569 30.64 -15.85 -1.62
N SER A 570 31.95 -16.08 -1.60
CA SER A 570 32.56 -17.41 -1.64
C SER A 570 32.17 -18.23 -0.41
N PHE A 571 32.26 -17.64 0.78
CA PHE A 571 31.81 -18.29 2.02
C PHE A 571 30.31 -18.63 1.99
N ALA A 572 29.47 -17.72 1.51
CA ALA A 572 28.03 -17.97 1.36
C ALA A 572 27.74 -19.11 0.37
N SER A 573 28.55 -19.24 -0.69
CA SER A 573 28.48 -20.36 -1.63
C SER A 573 28.80 -21.70 -0.94
N PHE A 574 29.89 -21.77 -0.17
CA PHE A 574 30.23 -22.95 0.63
C PHE A 574 29.16 -23.26 1.67
N GLN A 575 28.62 -22.24 2.35
CA GLN A 575 27.56 -22.39 3.33
C GLN A 575 26.29 -22.97 2.70
N SER A 576 25.89 -22.51 1.51
CA SER A 576 24.72 -23.02 0.80
C SER A 576 24.89 -24.50 0.42
N LEU A 577 26.06 -24.88 -0.09
CA LEU A 577 26.42 -26.27 -0.37
C LEU A 577 26.42 -27.15 0.90
N MET A 578 26.90 -26.60 2.02
CA MET A 578 26.89 -27.28 3.32
C MET A 578 25.48 -27.47 3.88
N ILE A 579 24.63 -26.42 3.83
CA ILE A 579 23.23 -26.51 4.25
C ILE A 579 22.51 -27.56 3.40
N HIS A 580 22.75 -27.59 2.09
CA HIS A 580 22.15 -28.55 1.19
C HIS A 580 22.58 -30.00 1.51
N THR A 581 23.87 -30.24 1.78
CA THR A 581 24.35 -31.58 2.19
C THR A 581 23.79 -32.01 3.55
N LEU A 582 23.63 -31.08 4.49
CA LEU A 582 23.02 -31.34 5.80
C LEU A 582 21.51 -31.61 5.70
N LYS A 583 20.77 -30.87 4.87
CA LYS A 583 19.33 -31.14 4.60
C LYS A 583 19.11 -32.55 4.01
N ARG A 584 20.07 -33.05 3.23
CA ARG A 584 20.03 -34.38 2.58
C ARG A 584 20.44 -35.55 3.48
N ARG A 585 20.94 -35.31 4.70
CA ARG A 585 21.29 -36.38 5.69
C ARG A 585 20.10 -37.28 6.08
N SER A 586 18.87 -36.92 5.74
CA SER A 586 17.68 -37.77 5.90
C SER A 586 17.55 -38.90 4.85
N SER A 587 18.36 -38.88 3.78
CA SER A 587 18.40 -39.92 2.74
C SER A 587 19.85 -40.18 2.29
N SER A 588 20.40 -41.32 2.71
CA SER A 588 21.81 -41.74 2.56
C SER A 588 22.49 -41.33 1.23
N CYS A 589 23.57 -40.55 1.27
CA CYS A 589 24.40 -40.34 0.07
C CYS A 589 25.86 -39.96 0.40
N THR A 590 26.77 -40.40 -0.46
CA THR A 590 28.25 -40.30 -0.48
C THR A 590 28.84 -38.87 -0.50
N CYS A 591 28.03 -37.82 -0.62
CA CYS A 591 28.50 -36.42 -0.74
C CYS A 591 29.16 -35.86 0.53
N THR A 592 28.85 -36.41 1.72
CA THR A 592 29.42 -35.95 2.99
C THR A 592 30.91 -36.29 3.15
N TYR A 593 31.40 -37.37 2.54
CA TYR A 593 32.82 -37.74 2.63
C TYR A 593 33.71 -36.78 1.85
N ALA A 594 33.30 -36.40 0.63
CA ALA A 594 34.03 -35.42 -0.19
C ALA A 594 34.11 -34.03 0.47
N PHE A 595 33.04 -33.61 1.17
CA PHE A 595 33.04 -32.33 1.88
C PHE A 595 33.93 -32.33 3.14
N LEU A 596 33.98 -33.44 3.88
CA LEU A 596 34.82 -33.56 5.08
C LEU A 596 36.31 -33.70 4.72
N GLU A 597 36.67 -34.49 3.69
CA GLU A 597 38.06 -34.62 3.25
C GLU A 597 38.66 -33.31 2.72
N GLY A 598 37.84 -32.44 2.14
CA GLY A 598 38.30 -31.14 1.66
C GLY A 598 38.15 -29.97 2.65
N TRP A 599 37.52 -30.18 3.81
CA TRP A 599 37.55 -29.21 4.93
C TRP A 599 38.77 -29.43 5.84
N GLU A 600 39.28 -30.67 5.90
CA GLU A 600 40.49 -31.02 6.66
C GLU A 600 41.81 -30.69 5.93
N ARG A 601 41.78 -30.46 4.62
CA ARG A 601 42.91 -29.95 3.83
C ARG A 601 42.81 -28.44 3.68
#